data_AF-L8FQM8-F1
#
_entry.id   AF-L8FQM8-F1
#
_cell.length_a   1.000
_cell.length_b   1.000
_cell.length_c   1.000
_cell.angle_alpha   90.00
_cell.angle_beta   90.00
_cell.angle_gamma   90.00
#
_symmetry.space_group_name_H-M   'P 1'
#
loop_
_entity.id
_entity.type
_entity.pdbx_description
1 polymer ?
#
loop_
_entity_poly.entity_id
_entity_poly.type
_entity_poly.pdbx_seq_one_letter_code
_entity_poly.pdbx_strand_id
1 'polypeptide(L)'
;MYHSTDFGATFTKIASVSASYAIALGKGTGSYPNLYAFLTTTTSGSNILALSTDKGVSWTQINDAQHGFGAASANCLAASWDTVGEVFVGTNRRGIFYGLPDGGSTPTTTAKTTSTTTSNPTTSKPVTTTTNPTTTKTSTSTASIPTQGWGTIPKYGQCGGSNWSGSGTCVSGPVCQVQNPFYSQCL
;
A
#
# COMPACT_ATOMS: atom_id res chain seq x y z
N MET A 1 -4.46 -8.21 -20.76
CA MET A 1 -5.07 -6.86 -20.73
C MET A 1 -5.75 -6.60 -22.06
N TYR A 2 -6.88 -5.89 -22.06
CA TYR A 2 -7.67 -5.59 -23.26
C TYR A 2 -8.03 -4.11 -23.30
N HIS A 3 -8.22 -3.57 -24.51
CA HIS A 3 -8.59 -2.18 -24.74
C HIS A 3 -9.77 -2.08 -25.72
N SER A 4 -10.72 -1.21 -25.41
CA SER A 4 -11.90 -0.90 -26.22
C SER A 4 -11.95 0.61 -26.47
N THR A 5 -12.32 1.01 -27.68
CA THR A 5 -12.52 2.41 -28.08
C THR A 5 -13.97 2.69 -28.50
N ASP A 6 -14.86 1.72 -28.32
CA ASP A 6 -16.24 1.70 -28.81
C ASP A 6 -17.21 1.40 -27.66
N PHE A 7 -16.97 2.02 -26.50
CA PHE A 7 -17.80 1.89 -25.30
C PHE A 7 -17.99 0.44 -24.81
N GLY A 8 -17.00 -0.42 -25.07
CA GLY A 8 -17.03 -1.82 -24.66
C GLY A 8 -17.70 -2.77 -25.65
N ALA A 9 -18.03 -2.33 -26.87
CA ALA A 9 -18.60 -3.22 -27.89
C ALA A 9 -17.57 -4.23 -28.40
N THR A 10 -16.31 -3.82 -28.59
CA THR A 10 -15.21 -4.70 -28.98
C THR A 10 -13.98 -4.47 -28.12
N PHE A 11 -13.21 -5.55 -27.92
CA PHE A 11 -11.99 -5.54 -27.13
C PHE A 11 -10.83 -6.10 -27.93
N THR A 12 -9.76 -5.33 -28.04
CA THR A 12 -8.50 -5.76 -28.64
C THR A 12 -7.51 -6.15 -27.54
N LYS A 13 -6.92 -7.35 -27.66
CA LYS A 13 -5.90 -7.83 -26.70
C LYS A 13 -4.59 -7.06 -26.90
N ILE A 14 -4.01 -6.59 -25.79
CA ILE A 14 -2.65 -6.02 -25.80
C ILE A 14 -1.63 -7.17 -25.72
N ALA A 15 -0.94 -7.45 -26.83
CA ALA A 15 -0.11 -8.64 -26.98
C ALA A 15 1.19 -8.62 -26.15
N SER A 16 1.72 -7.44 -25.84
CA SER A 16 2.96 -7.27 -25.05
C SER A 16 2.79 -7.65 -23.57
N VAL A 17 1.56 -7.89 -23.10
CA VAL A 17 1.23 -8.13 -21.68
C VAL A 17 0.78 -9.56 -21.46
N SER A 18 1.56 -10.31 -20.67
CA SER A 18 1.28 -11.69 -20.26
C SER A 18 0.30 -11.77 -19.09
N ALA A 19 0.47 -10.89 -18.10
CA ALA A 19 -0.41 -10.77 -16.95
C ALA A 19 -0.51 -9.30 -16.52
N SER A 20 -1.65 -8.90 -15.98
CA SER A 20 -1.91 -7.53 -15.49
C SER A 20 -2.81 -7.62 -14.26
N TYR A 21 -2.56 -6.76 -13.28
CA TYR A 21 -3.18 -6.82 -11.95
C TYR A 21 -3.93 -5.54 -11.58
N ALA A 22 -3.36 -4.38 -11.92
CA ALA A 22 -3.98 -3.08 -11.75
C ALA A 22 -3.58 -2.17 -12.91
N ILE A 23 -4.47 -1.24 -13.26
CA ILE A 23 -4.26 -0.23 -14.30
C ILE A 23 -4.77 1.12 -13.82
N ALA A 24 -4.07 2.18 -14.19
CA ALA A 24 -4.51 3.55 -13.98
C ALA A 24 -4.22 4.39 -15.23
N LEU A 25 -5.04 5.41 -15.43
CA LEU A 25 -4.83 6.44 -16.44
C LEU A 25 -4.45 7.73 -15.75
N GLY A 26 -3.49 8.44 -16.33
CA GLY A 26 -3.06 9.75 -15.85
C GLY A 26 -2.77 10.70 -16.99
N LYS A 27 -2.42 11.94 -16.63
CA LYS A 27 -2.09 12.99 -17.58
C LYS A 27 -0.95 12.54 -18.51
N GLY A 28 -1.26 12.50 -19.81
CA GLY A 28 -0.29 12.25 -20.86
C GLY A 28 0.34 13.54 -21.40
N THR A 29 1.46 13.40 -22.11
CA THR A 29 2.07 14.50 -22.86
C THR A 29 1.46 14.69 -24.25
N GLY A 30 0.74 13.69 -24.75
CA GLY A 30 0.07 13.69 -26.05
C GLY A 30 -1.46 13.79 -25.96
N SER A 31 -2.12 13.44 -27.05
CA SER A 31 -3.60 13.40 -27.14
C SER A 31 -4.23 12.19 -26.45
N TYR A 32 -3.42 11.27 -25.92
CA TYR A 32 -3.86 10.07 -25.22
C TYR A 32 -3.28 10.08 -23.80
N PRO A 33 -4.04 9.62 -22.77
CA PRO A 33 -3.54 9.56 -21.41
C PRO A 33 -2.40 8.56 -21.26
N ASN A 34 -1.53 8.80 -20.28
CA ASN A 34 -0.53 7.82 -19.90
C ASN A 34 -1.19 6.63 -19.21
N LEU A 35 -0.76 5.43 -19.57
CA LEU A 35 -1.18 4.19 -18.94
C LEU A 35 -0.14 3.76 -17.92
N TYR A 36 -0.57 3.50 -16.70
CA TYR A 36 0.23 2.91 -15.64
C TYR A 36 -0.34 1.55 -15.29
N ALA A 37 0.50 0.55 -15.09
CA ALA A 37 0.01 -0.77 -14.74
C ALA A 37 1.01 -1.56 -13.90
N PHE A 38 0.46 -2.37 -12.99
CA PHE A 38 1.16 -3.53 -12.46
C PHE A 38 0.95 -4.69 -13.42
N LEU A 39 2.03 -5.11 -14.08
CA LEU A 39 1.94 -6.14 -15.12
C LEU A 39 3.22 -6.97 -15.23
N THR A 40 3.11 -8.05 -15.98
CA THR A 40 4.25 -8.82 -16.48
C THR A 40 4.18 -8.76 -17.99
N THR A 41 5.23 -8.22 -18.62
CA THR A 41 5.33 -8.25 -20.08
C THR A 41 5.79 -9.62 -20.55
N THR A 42 5.74 -9.87 -21.85
CA THR A 42 6.34 -11.07 -22.45
C THR A 42 7.86 -11.11 -22.28
N THR A 43 8.50 -9.99 -21.97
CA THR A 43 9.96 -9.84 -21.88
C THR A 43 10.49 -9.62 -20.46
N SER A 44 9.68 -9.14 -19.51
CA SER A 44 10.16 -8.76 -18.17
C SER A 44 10.43 -9.96 -17.26
N GLY A 45 9.77 -11.11 -17.50
CA GLY A 45 9.90 -12.32 -16.67
C GLY A 45 9.43 -12.19 -15.21
N SER A 46 9.05 -10.99 -14.77
CA SER A 46 8.60 -10.66 -13.41
C SER A 46 7.57 -9.54 -13.44
N ASN A 47 6.85 -9.34 -12.33
CA ASN A 47 5.93 -8.23 -12.20
C ASN A 47 6.69 -6.90 -12.03
N ILE A 48 6.24 -5.90 -12.77
CA ILE A 48 6.77 -4.54 -12.76
C ILE A 48 5.62 -3.54 -12.64
N LEU A 49 5.93 -2.37 -12.07
CA LEU A 49 5.14 -1.17 -12.30
C LEU A 49 5.66 -0.52 -13.58
N ALA A 50 4.80 -0.34 -14.56
CA ALA A 50 5.19 0.15 -15.87
C ALA A 50 4.33 1.31 -16.36
N LEU A 51 4.94 2.17 -17.17
CA LEU A 51 4.33 3.28 -17.91
C LEU A 51 4.28 2.92 -19.40
N SER A 52 3.17 3.24 -20.05
CA SER A 52 3.03 3.28 -21.50
C SER A 52 2.44 4.61 -21.95
N THR A 53 3.07 5.22 -22.95
CA THR A 53 2.63 6.47 -23.60
C THR A 53 2.03 6.22 -24.99
N ASP A 54 1.99 4.95 -25.42
CA ASP A 54 1.64 4.51 -26.77
C ASP A 54 0.48 3.50 -26.77
N LYS A 55 -0.48 3.70 -25.85
CA LYS A 55 -1.72 2.88 -25.74
C LYS A 55 -1.46 1.41 -25.38
N GLY A 56 -0.36 1.13 -24.70
CA GLY A 56 0.02 -0.20 -24.23
C GLY A 56 0.82 -1.02 -25.24
N VAL A 57 1.28 -0.41 -26.35
CA VAL A 57 2.14 -1.10 -27.32
C VAL A 57 3.48 -1.42 -26.69
N SER A 58 4.13 -0.44 -26.08
CA SER A 58 5.38 -0.59 -25.32
C SER A 58 5.21 -0.18 -23.86
N TRP A 59 6.09 -0.71 -23.01
CA TRP A 59 6.04 -0.53 -21.56
C TRP A 59 7.44 -0.24 -21.03
N THR A 60 7.58 0.86 -20.31
CA THR A 60 8.80 1.24 -19.58
C THR A 60 8.60 0.91 -18.11
N GLN A 61 9.48 0.12 -17.52
CA GLN A 61 9.48 -0.13 -16.08
C GLN A 61 9.84 1.15 -15.32
N ILE A 62 9.03 1.54 -14.33
CA ILE A 62 9.19 2.77 -13.54
C ILE A 62 9.47 2.52 -12.05
N ASN A 63 9.59 1.25 -11.65
CA ASN A 63 10.08 0.86 -10.34
C ASN A 63 11.46 0.19 -10.45
N ASP A 64 12.22 0.20 -9.37
CA ASP A 64 13.54 -0.45 -9.30
C ASP A 64 13.59 -1.52 -8.20
N ALA A 65 14.78 -2.11 -8.01
CA ALA A 65 15.02 -3.16 -7.02
C ALA A 65 14.89 -2.67 -5.56
N GLN A 66 15.13 -1.39 -5.29
CA GLN A 66 14.98 -0.79 -3.97
C GLN A 66 13.52 -0.37 -3.71
N HIS A 67 12.76 -0.06 -4.76
CA HIS A 67 11.38 0.41 -4.71
C HIS A 67 10.37 -0.68 -5.14
N GLY A 68 10.35 -1.78 -4.40
CA GLY A 68 9.37 -2.85 -4.56
C GLY A 68 8.07 -2.62 -3.77
N PHE A 69 6.93 -2.99 -4.37
CA PHE A 69 5.59 -2.78 -3.80
C PHE A 69 4.91 -4.06 -3.26
N GLY A 70 5.67 -5.15 -3.08
CA GLY A 70 5.12 -6.42 -2.60
C GLY A 70 4.23 -7.11 -3.64
N ALA A 71 3.11 -7.68 -3.20
CA ALA A 71 2.20 -8.45 -4.06
C ALA A 71 1.37 -7.56 -4.99
N ALA A 72 1.74 -7.52 -6.27
CA ALA A 72 1.10 -6.70 -7.30
C ALA A 72 -0.41 -6.93 -7.46
N SER A 73 -0.88 -8.17 -7.26
CA SER A 73 -2.30 -8.55 -7.32
C SER A 73 -3.17 -7.91 -6.24
N ALA A 74 -2.55 -7.40 -5.17
CA ALA A 74 -3.25 -6.82 -4.04
C ALA A 74 -2.91 -5.34 -3.85
N ASN A 75 -2.22 -4.73 -4.82
CA ASN A 75 -1.98 -3.29 -4.83
C ASN A 75 -3.08 -2.58 -5.61
N CYS A 76 -3.45 -1.38 -5.17
CA CYS A 76 -4.26 -0.48 -5.96
C CYS A 76 -3.38 0.60 -6.61
N LEU A 77 -3.80 1.08 -7.78
CA LEU A 77 -3.02 1.99 -8.61
C LEU A 77 -3.90 3.16 -9.05
N ALA A 78 -3.38 4.38 -8.92
CA ALA A 78 -3.98 5.60 -9.43
C ALA A 78 -2.89 6.49 -10.04
N ALA A 79 -3.27 7.44 -10.90
CA ALA A 79 -2.34 8.40 -11.48
C ALA A 79 -2.97 9.80 -11.53
N SER A 80 -2.13 10.82 -11.49
CA SER A 80 -2.55 12.22 -11.45
C SER A 80 -3.04 12.69 -12.82
N TRP A 81 -4.13 13.48 -12.83
CA TRP A 81 -4.59 14.23 -14.00
C TRP A 81 -4.07 15.67 -14.04
N ASP A 82 -3.41 16.11 -12.97
CA ASP A 82 -2.83 17.44 -12.84
C ASP A 82 -1.34 17.43 -13.19
N THR A 83 -0.63 16.41 -12.72
CA THR A 83 0.82 16.23 -12.89
C THR A 83 1.11 15.10 -13.88
N VAL A 84 1.84 15.39 -14.95
CA VAL A 84 2.30 14.36 -15.88
C VAL A 84 3.26 13.43 -15.15
N GLY A 85 3.11 12.13 -15.32
CA GLY A 85 4.04 11.16 -14.74
C GLY A 85 3.62 10.64 -13.37
N GLU A 86 2.90 11.43 -12.57
CA GLU A 86 2.70 11.14 -11.16
C GLU A 86 1.76 9.94 -10.95
N VAL A 87 2.26 8.94 -10.23
CA VAL A 87 1.55 7.68 -9.95
C VAL A 87 1.48 7.45 -8.45
N PHE A 88 0.35 6.90 -7.98
CA PHE A 88 0.09 6.55 -6.59
C PHE A 88 -0.14 5.04 -6.48
N VAL A 89 0.60 4.39 -5.59
CA VAL A 89 0.53 2.95 -5.34
C VAL A 89 0.07 2.73 -3.90
N GLY A 90 -1.15 2.21 -3.73
CA GLY A 90 -1.59 1.69 -2.45
C GLY A 90 -1.11 0.25 -2.28
N THR A 91 -0.50 -0.03 -1.13
CA THR A 91 0.11 -1.34 -0.83
C THR A 91 -0.54 -2.01 0.37
N ASN A 92 -0.30 -3.31 0.51
CA ASN A 92 -0.68 -4.04 1.71
C ASN A 92 0.20 -3.61 2.90
N ARG A 93 -0.36 -2.76 3.77
CA ARG A 93 0.23 -2.36 5.07
C ARG A 93 1.51 -1.52 5.01
N ARG A 94 1.96 -1.07 3.83
CA ARG A 94 3.06 -0.09 3.69
C ARG A 94 2.58 1.29 3.27
N GLY A 95 1.27 1.54 3.33
CA GLY A 95 0.66 2.82 3.00
C GLY A 95 0.57 3.06 1.50
N ILE A 96 0.58 4.34 1.13
CA ILE A 96 0.53 4.81 -0.25
C ILE A 96 1.90 5.39 -0.61
N PHE A 97 2.50 4.87 -1.67
CA PHE A 97 3.69 5.45 -2.30
C PHE A 97 3.25 6.34 -3.45
N TYR A 98 4.05 7.36 -3.75
CA TYR A 98 3.85 8.19 -4.94
C TYR A 98 5.21 8.55 -5.53
N GLY A 99 5.23 8.84 -6.83
CA GLY A 99 6.47 9.21 -7.49
C GLY A 99 6.29 9.54 -8.96
N LEU A 100 7.38 10.03 -9.55
CA LEU A 100 7.50 10.34 -10.96
C LEU A 100 8.50 9.36 -11.62
N PRO A 101 8.25 8.90 -12.86
CA PRO A 101 9.10 7.94 -13.58
C PRO A 101 10.58 8.35 -13.65
N ASP A 102 10.86 9.64 -13.81
CA ASP A 102 12.23 10.15 -13.96
C ASP A 102 12.83 10.71 -12.66
N GLY A 103 12.19 10.46 -11.50
CA GLY A 103 12.60 11.05 -10.22
C GLY A 103 12.46 12.57 -10.16
N GLY A 104 11.67 13.17 -11.07
CA GLY A 104 11.39 14.60 -11.08
C GLY A 104 10.83 15.08 -9.74
N SER A 105 10.96 16.38 -9.46
CA SER A 105 10.43 16.97 -8.23
C SER A 105 8.91 16.80 -8.21
N THR A 106 8.43 15.95 -7.30
CA THR A 106 7.00 15.85 -7.02
C THR A 106 6.51 17.21 -6.51
N PRO A 107 5.33 17.68 -6.93
CA PRO A 107 4.74 18.84 -6.28
C PRO A 107 4.55 18.48 -4.81
N THR A 108 5.19 19.24 -3.91
CA THR A 108 4.99 19.16 -2.46
C THR A 108 3.56 19.61 -2.15
N THR A 109 2.58 18.75 -2.44
CA THR A 109 1.23 18.90 -1.95
C THR A 109 1.21 18.23 -0.59
N THR A 110 1.16 19.04 0.47
CA THR A 110 0.90 18.59 1.83
C THR A 110 -0.23 17.57 1.81
N ALA A 111 0.08 16.30 2.04
CA ALA A 111 -0.91 15.27 2.18
C ALA A 111 -1.79 15.63 3.39
N LYS A 112 -3.00 16.15 3.14
CA LYS A 112 -4.06 16.15 4.14
C LYS A 112 -4.46 14.69 4.31
N THR A 113 -4.01 14.08 5.39
CA THR A 113 -4.41 12.73 5.82
C THR A 113 -5.94 12.72 5.99
N THR A 114 -6.66 12.37 4.93
CA THR A 114 -8.06 12.01 5.01
C THR A 114 -8.08 10.50 5.16
N SER A 115 -8.08 10.06 6.42
CA SER A 115 -8.42 8.69 6.78
C SER A 115 -9.88 8.47 6.43
N THR A 116 -10.18 7.96 5.23
CA THR A 116 -11.50 7.44 4.92
C THR A 116 -11.70 6.14 5.69
N THR A 117 -12.57 6.19 6.69
CA THR A 117 -13.21 5.03 7.30
C THR A 117 -14.15 4.40 6.28
N THR A 118 -13.93 3.14 5.89
CA THR A 118 -14.96 2.36 5.19
C THR A 118 -15.59 1.37 6.15
N SER A 119 -16.83 1.70 6.51
CA SER A 119 -17.85 0.79 7.01
C SER A 119 -18.05 -0.40 6.07
N ASN A 120 -18.07 -1.60 6.62
CA ASN A 120 -18.46 -2.83 5.93
C ASN A 120 -19.99 -2.96 5.94
N PRO A 121 -20.70 -3.18 4.82
CA PRO A 121 -22.09 -3.61 4.85
C PRO A 121 -22.12 -5.14 4.89
N THR A 122 -22.44 -5.72 6.03
CA THR A 122 -22.86 -7.13 6.11
C THR A 122 -24.11 -7.23 6.97
N THR A 123 -25.26 -7.08 6.32
CA THR A 123 -26.51 -7.68 6.78
C THR A 123 -26.47 -9.18 6.51
N SER A 124 -26.19 -9.97 7.55
CA SER A 124 -26.71 -11.33 7.65
C SER A 124 -27.23 -11.58 9.07
N LYS A 125 -28.46 -12.08 9.09
CA LYS A 125 -29.29 -12.43 10.23
C LYS A 125 -28.59 -13.39 11.21
N PRO A 126 -28.82 -13.29 12.53
CA PRO A 126 -28.20 -14.21 13.49
C PRO A 126 -28.79 -15.62 13.33
N VAL A 127 -27.92 -16.60 13.06
CA VAL A 127 -28.21 -18.02 13.27
C VAL A 127 -27.55 -18.42 14.58
N THR A 128 -28.39 -18.80 15.53
CA THR A 128 -28.01 -19.35 16.83
C THR A 128 -27.51 -20.78 16.63
N THR A 129 -26.24 -21.04 16.96
CA THR A 129 -25.76 -22.42 17.11
C THR A 129 -24.90 -22.52 18.36
N THR A 130 -25.46 -23.23 19.33
CA THR A 130 -24.90 -23.59 20.62
C THR A 130 -23.93 -24.76 20.46
N THR A 131 -22.66 -24.61 20.82
CA THR A 131 -21.78 -25.74 21.17
C THR A 131 -20.75 -25.35 22.24
N ASN A 132 -20.59 -26.27 23.19
CA ASN A 132 -19.87 -26.29 24.46
C ASN A 132 -18.42 -25.74 24.50
N PRO A 133 -17.89 -25.38 25.69
CA PRO A 133 -16.52 -24.92 25.86
C PRO A 133 -15.55 -26.11 25.95
N THR A 134 -14.54 -26.16 25.09
CA THR A 134 -13.40 -27.05 25.25
C THR A 134 -12.22 -26.26 25.79
N THR A 135 -11.87 -26.54 27.04
CA THR A 135 -10.66 -26.09 27.72
C THR A 135 -9.43 -26.79 27.14
N THR A 136 -8.47 -26.01 26.64
CA THR A 136 -7.11 -26.49 26.34
C THR A 136 -6.10 -25.60 27.07
N LYS A 137 -5.44 -26.19 28.07
CA LYS A 137 -4.26 -25.65 28.76
C LYS A 137 -3.00 -25.83 27.90
N THR A 138 -1.92 -25.15 28.31
CA THR A 138 -0.49 -25.42 27.97
C THR A 138 -0.02 -24.60 26.76
N SER A 139 1.12 -23.90 26.73
CA SER A 139 2.31 -23.81 27.60
C SER A 139 3.02 -22.48 27.34
N THR A 140 3.59 -21.92 28.39
CA THR A 140 4.66 -20.92 28.40
C THR A 140 5.87 -21.36 27.57
N SER A 141 6.36 -20.47 26.70
CA SER A 141 7.73 -20.52 26.18
C SER A 141 8.37 -19.14 26.26
N THR A 142 9.22 -18.99 27.27
CA THR A 142 10.19 -17.92 27.46
C THR A 142 11.21 -17.99 26.32
N ALA A 143 11.30 -16.93 25.52
CA ALA A 143 12.39 -16.75 24.55
C ALA A 143 12.92 -15.32 24.65
N SER A 144 14.12 -15.21 25.22
CA SER A 144 14.91 -14.02 25.48
C SER A 144 15.91 -13.79 24.34
N ILE A 145 15.81 -12.70 23.57
CA ILE A 145 16.86 -12.17 22.65
C ILE A 145 16.49 -10.71 22.26
N PRO A 146 17.39 -9.82 21.81
CA PRO A 146 18.62 -9.27 22.37
C PRO A 146 18.51 -7.76 22.69
N THR A 147 19.46 -7.26 23.48
CA THR A 147 19.69 -5.85 23.80
C THR A 147 20.09 -5.05 22.54
N GLN A 148 19.18 -4.26 21.98
CA GLN A 148 19.53 -3.11 21.14
C GLN A 148 18.99 -1.85 21.81
N GLY A 149 19.84 -0.84 21.95
CA GLY A 149 19.48 0.44 22.55
C GLY A 149 18.50 1.20 21.66
N TRP A 150 17.21 1.05 21.93
CA TRP A 150 16.19 1.96 21.40
C TRP A 150 16.18 3.18 22.32
N GLY A 151 16.78 4.26 21.83
CA GLY A 151 16.87 5.54 22.52
C GLY A 151 15.52 6.03 23.05
N THR A 152 15.59 7.00 23.95
CA THR A 152 14.43 7.50 24.69
C THR A 152 13.40 8.15 23.77
N ILE A 153 12.12 7.80 23.95
CA ILE A 153 11.01 8.26 23.09
C ILE A 153 10.70 9.73 23.41
N PRO A 154 10.65 10.64 22.42
CA PRO A 154 10.38 12.05 22.67
C PRO A 154 9.01 12.27 23.32
N LYS A 155 8.83 13.42 23.98
CA LYS A 155 7.52 13.84 24.49
C LYS A 155 6.50 13.79 23.33
N TYR A 156 5.33 13.21 23.59
CA TYR A 156 4.27 12.90 22.62
C TYR A 156 4.55 11.74 21.65
N GLY A 157 5.67 11.04 21.77
CA GLY A 157 5.94 9.81 21.02
C GLY A 157 5.17 8.61 21.57
N GLN A 158 4.92 7.62 20.70
CA GLN A 158 4.30 6.35 21.11
C GLN A 158 5.29 5.53 21.94
N CYS A 159 4.82 5.01 23.07
CA CYS A 159 5.62 4.23 24.02
C CYS A 159 4.99 2.88 24.39
N GLY A 160 3.84 2.54 23.82
CA GLY A 160 3.17 1.27 24.09
C GLY A 160 2.00 0.98 23.16
N GLY A 161 1.42 -0.21 23.34
CA GLY A 161 0.30 -0.74 22.54
C GLY A 161 0.49 -2.21 22.16
N SER A 162 -0.60 -2.93 21.87
CA SER A 162 -0.60 -4.38 21.59
C SER A 162 0.25 -4.82 20.38
N ASN A 163 0.76 -3.90 19.56
CA ASN A 163 1.69 -4.16 18.46
C ASN A 163 2.96 -3.27 18.51
N TRP A 164 3.26 -2.67 19.65
CA TRP A 164 4.42 -1.79 19.83
C TRP A 164 5.68 -2.60 20.15
N SER A 165 6.76 -2.37 19.40
CA SER A 165 8.05 -3.09 19.56
C SER A 165 9.19 -2.23 20.13
N GLY A 166 8.92 -0.98 20.55
CA GLY A 166 9.94 -0.08 21.10
C GLY A 166 10.13 -0.24 22.63
N SER A 167 11.19 0.38 23.17
CA SER A 167 11.61 0.27 24.58
C SER A 167 10.58 0.76 25.62
N GLY A 168 9.62 1.58 25.19
CA GLY A 168 8.56 2.13 26.06
C GLY A 168 9.05 3.18 27.07
N THR A 169 10.35 3.47 27.09
CA THR A 169 10.96 4.51 27.92
C THR A 169 10.89 5.87 27.24
N CYS A 170 10.15 6.79 27.86
CA CYS A 170 10.06 8.19 27.47
C CYS A 170 11.30 8.99 27.89
N VAL A 171 11.63 10.08 27.17
CA VAL A 171 12.65 11.07 27.56
C VAL A 171 12.44 11.51 29.02
N SER A 172 13.49 11.96 29.70
CA SER A 172 13.39 12.37 31.11
C SER A 172 12.28 13.42 31.31
N GLY A 173 11.29 13.09 32.13
CA GLY A 173 10.11 13.92 32.39
C GLY A 173 8.79 13.20 32.09
N PRO A 174 8.41 13.00 30.81
CA PRO A 174 7.16 12.37 30.45
C PRO A 174 7.06 10.90 30.89
N VAL A 175 5.85 10.49 31.24
CA VAL A 175 5.52 9.10 31.59
C VAL A 175 4.74 8.47 30.45
N CYS A 176 4.97 7.18 30.20
CA CYS A 176 4.18 6.45 29.21
C CYS A 176 2.75 6.24 29.71
N GLN A 177 1.82 7.04 29.21
CA GLN A 177 0.39 6.98 29.56
C GLN A 177 -0.36 6.11 28.55
N VAL A 178 -1.07 5.10 29.05
CA VAL A 178 -1.93 4.23 28.23
C VAL A 178 -3.17 4.99 27.81
N GLN A 179 -3.38 5.17 26.51
CA GLN A 179 -4.60 5.80 25.98
C GLN A 179 -5.63 4.73 25.61
N ASN A 180 -5.16 3.62 25.04
CA ASN A 180 -6.00 2.48 24.68
C ASN A 180 -5.14 1.21 24.51
N PRO A 181 -5.74 0.02 24.36
CA PRO A 181 -5.00 -1.24 24.24
C PRO A 181 -3.98 -1.30 23.09
N PHE A 182 -4.10 -0.43 22.09
CA PHE A 182 -3.22 -0.40 20.91
C PHE A 182 -2.25 0.79 20.92
N TYR A 183 -2.36 1.71 21.87
CA TYR A 183 -1.60 2.96 21.87
C TYR A 183 -1.37 3.54 23.28
N SER A 184 -0.10 3.81 23.59
CA SER A 184 0.34 4.58 24.76
C SER A 184 1.28 5.70 24.32
N GLN A 185 1.23 6.85 24.97
CA GLN A 185 1.99 8.06 24.59
C GLN A 185 2.78 8.64 25.78
N CYS A 186 3.97 9.17 25.50
CA CYS A 186 4.76 9.92 26.47
C CYS A 186 4.14 11.30 26.77
N LEU A 187 3.62 11.51 27.98
CA LEU A 187 3.01 12.79 28.43
C LEU A 187 3.71 13.35 29.67
#